data_AF-A0A7Y2YKK2-F1
#
_entry.id   AF-A0A7Y2YKK2-F1
#
_cell.length_a   1.000
_cell.length_b   1.000
_cell.length_c   1.000
_cell.angle_alpha   90.00
_cell.angle_beta   90.00
_cell.angle_gamma   90.00
#
_symmetry.space_group_name_H-M   'P 1'
#
loop_
_entity.id
_entity.type
_entity.pdbx_description
1 polymer ?
#
loop_
_entity_poly.entity_id
_entity_poly.type
_entity_poly.pdbx_seq_one_letter_code
_entity_poly.pdbx_strand_id
1 'polypeptide(L)' 'MSEFLEFTGERFTPECVREIRYEHVHRYAFARELVSNRRVLDAACGEGYGSALLAQTARSVCGVDVSS' A
#
# COMPACT_ATOMS: atom_id res chain seq x y z
N MET A 1 -9.16 -20.48 -14.72
CA MET A 1 -9.65 -19.24 -15.35
C MET A 1 -9.61 -18.18 -14.28
N SER A 2 -8.79 -17.15 -14.44
CA SER A 2 -8.67 -16.06 -13.45
C SER A 2 -10.00 -15.30 -13.42
N GLU A 3 -10.71 -15.39 -12.29
CA GLU A 3 -11.85 -14.51 -12.01
C GLU A 3 -11.30 -13.09 -11.85
N PHE A 4 -11.56 -12.24 -12.83
CA PHE A 4 -11.28 -10.82 -12.71
C PHE A 4 -12.23 -10.26 -11.64
N LEU A 5 -11.68 -9.87 -10.50
CA LEU A 5 -12.43 -9.16 -9.46
C LEU A 5 -13.01 -7.86 -10.03
N GLU A 6 -14.28 -7.61 -9.74
CA GLU A 6 -14.94 -6.36 -10.13
C GLU A 6 -14.24 -5.16 -9.47
N PHE A 7 -13.92 -4.13 -10.25
CA PHE A 7 -13.20 -2.97 -9.74
C PHE A 7 -14.15 -2.09 -8.92
N THR A 8 -14.03 -2.13 -7.60
CA THR A 8 -14.83 -1.34 -6.66
C THR A 8 -14.23 0.03 -6.33
N GLY A 9 -13.00 0.31 -6.78
CA GLY A 9 -12.23 1.50 -6.37
C GLY A 9 -11.49 1.36 -5.04
N GLU A 10 -11.67 0.25 -4.32
CA GLU A 10 -10.99 -0.01 -3.04
C GLU A 10 -9.63 -0.70 -3.23
N ARG A 11 -9.50 -1.56 -4.26
CA ARG A 11 -8.31 -2.37 -4.51
C ARG A 11 -7.54 -1.86 -5.72
N PHE A 12 -6.28 -1.48 -5.51
CA PHE A 12 -5.35 -1.16 -6.58
C PHE A 12 -4.82 -2.44 -7.24
N THR A 13 -4.89 -2.53 -8.56
CA THR A 13 -4.11 -3.51 -9.36
C THR A 13 -3.16 -2.78 -10.31
N PRO A 14 -1.98 -3.35 -10.65
CA PRO A 14 -1.01 -2.70 -11.52
C PRO A 14 -1.56 -2.33 -12.91
N GLU A 15 -2.58 -3.04 -13.41
CA GLU A 15 -3.24 -2.73 -14.68
C GLU A 15 -4.21 -1.53 -14.60
N CYS A 16 -4.56 -1.05 -13.41
CA CYS A 16 -5.40 0.14 -13.23
C CYS A 16 -4.60 1.43 -13.49
N VAL A 17 -4.50 1.82 -14.76
CA VAL A 17 -3.91 3.09 -15.21
C VAL A 17 -4.89 4.26 -15.01
N ARG A 18 -5.19 4.66 -13.77
CA ARG A 18 -6.06 5.83 -13.45
C ARG A 18 -5.61 6.59 -12.18
N GLU A 19 -6.30 7.69 -11.86
CA GLU A 19 -6.03 8.63 -10.75
C GLU A 19 -5.80 7.95 -9.39
N ILE A 20 -6.41 6.79 -9.16
CA ILE A 20 -6.28 6.01 -7.93
C ILE A 20 -4.83 5.71 -7.54
N ARG A 21 -3.92 5.51 -8.53
CA ARG A 21 -2.50 5.27 -8.23
C ARG A 21 -1.85 6.47 -7.53
N TYR A 22 -2.20 7.69 -7.95
CA TYR A 22 -1.66 8.91 -7.36
C TYR A 22 -2.20 9.12 -5.95
N GLU A 23 -3.48 8.89 -5.72
CA GLU A 23 -4.07 8.97 -4.39
C GLU A 23 -3.44 7.97 -3.42
N HIS A 24 -3.23 6.74 -3.88
CA HIS A 24 -2.61 5.68 -3.10
C HIS A 24 -1.16 5.99 -2.75
N VAL A 25 -0.37 6.50 -3.70
CA VAL A 25 1.01 6.95 -3.43
C VAL A 25 1.01 8.16 -2.48
N HIS A 26 0.09 9.12 -2.65
CA HIS A 26 0.01 10.29 -1.77
C HIS A 26 -0.26 9.92 -0.32
N ARG A 27 -1.17 8.97 -0.06
CA ARG A 27 -1.47 8.51 1.32
C ARG A 27 -0.22 7.98 2.01
N TYR A 28 0.54 7.12 1.32
CA TYR A 28 1.79 6.60 1.86
C TYR A 28 2.86 7.70 1.95
N ALA A 29 2.94 8.64 1.00
CA ALA A 29 3.85 9.78 1.09
C ALA A 29 3.60 10.65 2.32
N PHE A 30 2.33 10.95 2.62
CA PHE A 30 1.92 11.65 3.83
C PHE A 30 2.26 10.85 5.10
N ALA A 31 1.91 9.55 5.13
CA ALA A 31 2.18 8.71 6.29
C ALA A 31 3.68 8.53 6.58
N ARG A 32 4.54 8.53 5.55
CA ARG A 32 6.01 8.41 5.68
C ARG A 32 6.63 9.44 6.62
N GLU A 33 6.09 10.65 6.65
CA GLU A 33 6.58 11.72 7.53
C GLU A 33 6.27 11.43 9.00
N LEU A 34 5.20 10.68 9.27
CA LEU A 34 4.72 10.39 10.62
C LEU A 34 5.38 9.15 11.23
N VAL A 35 5.95 8.26 10.42
CA VAL A 35 6.43 6.94 10.88
C VAL A 35 7.93 6.91 11.23
N SER A 36 8.65 8.03 11.12
CA SER A 36 10.09 8.08 11.35
C SER A 36 10.51 7.41 12.67
N ASN A 37 11.47 6.48 12.61
CA ASN A 37 12.00 5.68 13.73
C ASN A 37 10.98 4.82 14.52
N ARG A 38 9.77 4.63 14.00
CA ARG A 38 8.71 3.82 14.63
C ARG A 38 8.63 2.42 14.07
N ARG A 39 8.02 1.51 14.84
CA ARG A 39 7.60 0.18 14.36
C ARG A 39 6.19 0.31 13.80
N VAL A 40 5.98 -0.08 12.55
CA VAL A 40 4.73 0.16 11.80
C VAL A 40 4.13 -1.16 11.35
N LEU A 41 2.80 -1.28 11.45
CA LEU A 41 2.00 -2.30 10.80
C LEU A 41 1.31 -1.66 9.59
N ASP A 42 1.51 -2.23 8.40
CA ASP A 42 0.77 -1.88 7.17
C ASP A 42 -0.27 -2.98 6.94
N ALA A 43 -1.51 -2.70 7.34
CA ALA A 43 -2.62 -3.65 7.25
C ALA A 43 -3.32 -3.50 5.89
N ALA A 44 -3.62 -4.64 5.25
CA ALA A 44 -4.08 -4.71 3.86
C ALA A 44 -3.04 -4.11 2.88
N CYS A 45 -1.79 -4.56 3.02
CA CYS A 45 -0.66 -3.98 2.28
C CYS A 45 -0.65 -4.32 0.78
N GLY A 46 -1.51 -5.23 0.31
CA GLY A 46 -1.52 -5.75 -1.05
C GLY A 46 -0.14 -6.25 -1.47
N GLU A 47 0.36 -5.73 -2.60
CA GLU A 47 1.69 -6.06 -3.14
C GLU A 47 2.85 -5.44 -2.35
N GLY A 48 2.58 -4.61 -1.34
CA GLY A 48 3.59 -4.09 -0.42
C GLY A 48 4.35 -2.85 -0.90
N TYR A 49 3.97 -2.20 -2.01
CA TYR A 49 4.64 -0.97 -2.46
C TYR A 49 4.55 0.16 -1.40
N GLY A 50 3.42 0.24 -0.70
CA GLY A 50 3.19 1.19 0.39
C GLY A 50 4.08 0.91 1.60
N SER A 51 4.18 -0.37 1.98
CA SER A 51 5.12 -0.84 2.99
C SER A 51 6.57 -0.46 2.66
N ALA A 52 6.99 -0.63 1.40
CA ALA A 52 8.33 -0.26 0.94
C ALA A 52 8.58 1.26 1.03
N LEU A 53 7.55 2.06 0.76
CA LEU A 53 7.58 3.52 0.92
C LEU A 53 7.77 3.92 2.39
N LEU A 54 7.01 3.33 3.32
CA LEU A 54 7.09 3.58 4.77
C LEU A 54 8.43 3.13 5.37
N ALA A 55 8.98 2.02 4.88
CA ALA A 55 10.24 1.45 5.38
C ALA A 55 11.46 2.35 5.16
N GLN A 56 11.35 3.38 4.32
CA GLN A 56 12.45 4.33 4.09
C GLN A 56 12.74 5.21 5.31
N THR A 57 11.78 5.42 6.20
CA THR A 57 11.94 6.28 7.40
C THR A 57 11.57 5.55 8.69
N ALA A 58 10.70 4.54 8.63
CA ALA A 58 10.35 3.73 9.78
C ALA A 58 11.53 2.89 10.28
N ARG A 59 11.51 2.53 11.58
CA ARG A 59 12.48 1.57 12.15
C ARG A 59 12.26 0.16 11.60
N SER A 60 11.00 -0.22 11.41
CA SER A 60 10.62 -1.50 10.82
C SER A 60 9.16 -1.43 10.36
N VAL A 61 8.84 -2.08 9.24
CA VAL A 61 7.46 -2.22 8.74
C VAL A 61 7.12 -3.70 8.63
N CYS A 62 5.96 -4.08 9.15
CA CYS A 62 5.36 -5.40 8.95
C CYS A 62 4.12 -5.22 8.07
N GLY A 63 4.14 -5.77 6.86
CA GLY A 63 2.98 -5.81 5.97
C GLY A 63 2.17 -7.08 6.21
N VAL A 64 0.84 -6.95 6.29
CA VAL A 64 -0.08 -8.08 6.38
C VAL A 64 -1.21 -7.89 5.37
N ASP A 65 -1.44 -8.88 4.53
CA ASP A 65 -2.60 -8.95 3.63
C ASP A 65 -3.26 -10.33 3.75
N VAL A 66 -4.57 -10.39 3.50
CA VAL A 66 -5.35 -11.63 3.53
C VAL A 66 -5.32 -12.34 2.18
N SER A 67 -4.90 -11.65 1.13
CA SER A 67 -4.69 -12.18 -0.21
C SER A 67 -3.25 -12.64 -0.37
N SER A 68 -3.08 -13.86 -0.89
CA SER A 68 -1.82 -14.34 -1.46
C SER A 68 -1.60 -13.84 -2.88
#